data_AF-A0A973TH74-F1
#
_entry.id   AF-A0A973TH74-F1
#
_cell.length_a   1.000
_cell.length_b   1.000
_cell.length_c   1.000
_cell.angle_alpha   90.00
_cell.angle_beta   90.00
_cell.angle_gamma   90.00
#
_symmetry.space_group_name_H-M   'P 1'
#
loop_
_entity.id
_entity.type
_entity.pdbx_description
1 polymer ?
#
loop_
_entity_poly.entity_id
_entity_poly.type
_entity_poly.pdbx_seq_one_letter_code
_entity_poly.pdbx_strand_id
1 'polypeptide(L)'
;QRAEAARLANELNTARDILLSAPPPQRQAPRLRYELAQVYTRAGDFAGAMAILTPLLSDAQVANDPAFLARVLCARGQVRMRQAQISEAMADFDAAVRLLDPDRHHAELGRALTYRGVTRSGLRQFDEALADLGQARIHLLRAHDALAVARVDANLGVLELNRGRPAYAIDYLRKAATVFESYGAVQELLITRSHVLQVHLMQLQYAQARAVSERDWAMRERVRDPGQRLGIALDRTEILIRQGQFQRARTLLDDPSLADGGALVNERRRAWVNIELAWRRGDARDALRRADAVLDGWSEEAWDNTRAWVLLRRQQAALALGVAPLAMPPSVEAVSDEAGIDRGSAVPEWLARAIRLRVAGDVAGADALYARALSLAERRGIPSEIADAVAAYTPWLIARGRLAVAGSLVGRVGLWADRDYECALLQVQLYHALGHRDLWMSAMETARHMAGERSIPAALTAVPRSRHVEMPGEVAVTDGKITRK
;
A
#
# COMPACT_ATOMS: atom_id res chain seq x y z
N GLN A 1 20.99 25.15 19.08
CA GLN A 1 19.80 24.88 19.94
C GLN A 1 18.53 25.54 19.40
N ARG A 2 18.47 26.87 19.18
CA ARG A 2 17.25 27.53 18.64
C ARG A 2 16.85 27.07 17.23
N ALA A 3 17.80 26.97 16.29
CA ALA A 3 17.52 26.45 14.95
C ALA A 3 17.03 25.00 14.97
N GLU A 4 17.58 24.17 15.87
CA GLU A 4 17.19 22.77 16.01
C GLU A 4 15.76 22.63 16.56
N ALA A 5 15.40 23.43 17.57
CA ALA A 5 14.04 23.49 18.07
C ALA A 5 13.04 23.93 16.98
N ALA A 6 13.37 24.98 16.22
CA ALA A 6 12.55 25.43 15.08
C ALA A 6 12.39 24.32 14.02
N ARG A 7 13.48 23.61 13.70
CA ARG A 7 13.47 22.49 12.75
C ARG A 7 12.63 21.31 13.23
N LEU A 8 12.64 21.00 14.52
CA LEU A 8 11.78 19.97 15.14
C LEU A 8 10.31 20.40 15.19
N ALA A 9 10.04 21.69 15.35
CA ALA A 9 8.69 22.28 15.26
C ALA A 9 8.19 22.47 13.81
N ASN A 10 8.95 22.00 12.82
CA ASN A 10 8.69 22.19 11.38
C ASN A 10 8.62 23.66 10.93
N GLU A 11 9.27 24.57 11.65
CA GLU A 11 9.43 25.98 11.32
C GLU A 11 10.68 26.18 10.46
N LEU A 12 10.67 25.58 9.26
CA LEU A 12 11.87 25.43 8.43
C LEU A 12 12.45 26.78 7.97
N ASN A 13 11.60 27.78 7.68
CA ASN A 13 12.05 29.14 7.35
C ASN A 13 12.75 29.79 8.56
N THR A 14 12.13 29.72 9.75
CA THR A 14 12.73 30.23 10.98
C THR A 14 14.05 29.53 11.28
N ALA A 15 14.11 28.20 11.15
CA ALA A 15 15.34 27.44 11.33
C ALA A 15 16.44 27.88 10.34
N ARG A 16 16.09 28.07 9.07
CA ARG A 16 17.00 28.56 8.03
C ARG A 16 17.54 29.95 8.37
N ASP A 17 16.68 30.88 8.73
CA ASP A 17 17.06 32.28 9.01
C ASP A 17 17.96 32.38 10.25
N ILE A 18 17.70 31.57 11.28
CA ILE A 18 18.59 31.45 12.45
C ILE A 18 19.98 30.92 12.04
N LEU A 19 20.05 29.95 11.12
CA LEU A 19 21.34 29.40 10.67
C LEU A 19 22.10 30.39 9.78
N LEU A 20 21.39 31.14 8.93
CA LEU A 20 21.97 32.12 8.01
C LEU A 20 22.39 33.43 8.69
N SER A 21 21.82 33.75 9.86
CA SER A 21 22.18 34.94 10.66
C SER A 21 23.40 34.72 11.56
N ALA A 22 23.96 33.50 11.61
CA ALA A 22 25.19 33.26 12.35
C ALA A 22 26.38 34.09 11.79
N PRO A 23 27.37 34.46 12.61
CA PRO A 23 28.57 35.16 12.16
C PRO A 23 29.29 34.44 11.00
N PRO A 24 29.92 35.16 10.05
CA PRO A 24 30.62 34.55 8.91
C PRO A 24 31.54 33.35 9.23
N PRO A 25 32.40 33.38 10.27
CA PRO A 25 33.24 32.22 10.59
C PRO A 25 32.43 31.00 11.08
N GLN A 26 31.31 31.23 11.77
CA GLN A 26 30.43 30.14 12.23
C GLN A 26 29.60 29.57 11.07
N ARG A 27 29.21 30.40 10.09
CA ARG A 27 28.53 29.95 8.87
C ARG A 27 29.38 29.06 7.99
N GLN A 28 30.69 29.25 8.01
CA GLN A 28 31.61 28.40 7.26
C GLN A 28 31.90 27.07 7.97
N ALA A 29 31.57 26.95 9.27
CA ALA A 29 31.82 25.73 10.03
C ALA A 29 31.05 24.52 9.43
N PRO A 30 31.72 23.38 9.19
CA PRO A 30 31.12 22.21 8.55
C PRO A 30 29.81 21.73 9.20
N ARG A 31 29.75 21.74 10.54
CA ARG A 31 28.57 21.33 11.29
C ARG A 31 27.36 22.23 11.05
N LEU A 32 27.55 23.55 10.98
CA LEU A 32 26.44 24.47 10.75
C LEU A 32 25.93 24.37 9.30
N ARG A 33 26.85 24.22 8.33
CA ARG A 33 26.52 23.95 6.93
C ARG A 33 25.70 22.66 6.80
N TYR A 34 26.11 21.60 7.49
CA TYR A 34 25.36 20.34 7.52
C TYR A 34 23.94 20.50 8.07
N GLU A 35 23.75 21.23 9.17
CA GLU A 35 22.40 21.51 9.71
C GLU A 35 21.55 22.32 8.72
N LEU A 36 22.14 23.29 8.02
CA LEU A 36 21.46 24.05 6.98
C LEU A 36 21.03 23.14 5.80
N ALA A 37 21.89 22.22 5.37
CA ALA A 37 21.54 21.22 4.36
C ALA A 37 20.38 20.32 4.80
N GLN A 38 20.30 19.94 6.08
CA GLN A 38 19.14 19.20 6.58
C GLN A 38 17.84 20.01 6.53
N VAL A 39 17.90 21.32 6.82
CA VAL A 39 16.74 22.21 6.69
C VAL A 39 16.29 22.28 5.23
N TYR A 40 17.21 22.47 4.28
CA TYR A 40 16.88 22.44 2.85
C TYR A 40 16.28 21.10 2.41
N THR A 41 16.86 19.99 2.88
CA THR A 41 16.34 18.65 2.58
C THR A 41 14.90 18.47 3.07
N ARG A 42 14.60 18.94 4.29
CA ARG A 42 13.23 18.91 4.84
C ARG A 42 12.27 19.84 4.10
N ALA A 43 12.77 20.98 3.61
CA ALA A 43 11.99 21.93 2.83
C ALA A 43 11.76 21.47 1.37
N GLY A 44 12.34 20.34 0.94
CA GLY A 44 12.27 19.86 -0.44
C GLY A 44 13.23 20.58 -1.40
N ASP A 45 14.07 21.50 -0.90
CA ASP A 45 15.12 22.15 -1.70
C ASP A 45 16.34 21.24 -1.82
N PHE A 46 16.20 20.22 -2.66
CA PHE A 46 17.24 19.24 -2.89
C PHE A 46 18.46 19.84 -3.59
N ALA A 47 18.27 20.84 -4.46
CA ALA A 47 19.37 21.53 -5.12
C ALA A 47 20.22 22.31 -4.11
N GLY A 48 19.60 23.09 -3.23
CA GLY A 48 20.28 23.81 -2.14
C GLY A 48 20.98 22.86 -1.17
N ALA A 49 20.34 21.74 -0.81
CA ALA A 49 20.96 20.71 0.01
C ALA A 49 22.21 20.11 -0.67
N MET A 50 22.13 19.74 -1.96
CA MET A 50 23.26 19.17 -2.72
C MET A 50 24.42 20.16 -2.89
N ALA A 51 24.11 21.44 -3.11
CA ALA A 51 25.10 22.52 -3.23
C ALA A 51 25.93 22.70 -1.95
N ILE A 52 25.38 22.31 -0.79
CA ILE A 52 26.09 22.30 0.48
C ILE A 52 26.78 20.97 0.73
N LEU A 53 26.06 19.84 0.60
CA LEU A 53 26.56 18.52 1.00
C LEU A 53 27.71 18.04 0.12
N THR A 54 27.70 18.36 -1.17
CA THR A 54 28.75 17.92 -2.11
C THR A 54 30.13 18.49 -1.78
N PRO A 55 30.31 19.82 -1.66
CA PRO A 55 31.62 20.37 -1.28
C PRO A 55 32.02 20.04 0.16
N LEU A 56 31.05 19.77 1.05
CA LEU A 56 31.32 19.41 2.43
C LEU A 56 32.08 18.07 2.56
N LEU A 57 31.93 17.17 1.58
CA LEU A 57 32.66 15.89 1.55
C LEU A 57 34.16 16.05 1.22
N SER A 58 34.55 17.18 0.62
CA SER A 58 35.95 17.51 0.31
C SER A 58 36.60 18.37 1.39
N ASP A 59 35.88 18.73 2.44
CA ASP A 59 36.39 19.55 3.54
C ASP A 59 37.33 18.71 4.43
N ALA A 60 38.55 19.21 4.69
CA ALA A 60 39.55 18.49 5.45
C ALA A 60 39.11 18.18 6.90
N GLN A 61 38.32 19.05 7.53
CA GLN A 61 37.80 18.81 8.87
C GLN A 61 36.78 17.67 8.86
N VAL A 62 36.02 17.54 7.79
CA VAL A 62 35.05 16.45 7.61
C VAL A 62 35.75 15.14 7.29
N ALA A 63 36.73 15.17 6.39
CA ALA A 63 37.51 13.98 6.00
C ALA A 63 38.24 13.33 7.18
N ASN A 64 38.65 14.12 8.18
CA ASN A 64 39.35 13.64 9.38
C ASN A 64 38.42 13.15 10.51
N ASP A 65 37.10 13.23 10.36
CA ASP A 65 36.10 12.73 11.32
C ASP A 65 35.21 11.68 10.62
N PRO A 66 35.54 10.37 10.72
CA PRO A 66 34.81 9.31 10.04
C PRO A 66 33.31 9.27 10.37
N ALA A 67 32.95 9.55 11.63
CA ALA A 67 31.57 9.60 12.08
C ALA A 67 30.82 10.75 11.39
N PHE A 68 31.42 11.94 11.36
CA PHE A 68 30.79 13.09 10.70
C PHE A 68 30.78 12.95 9.18
N LEU A 69 31.83 12.44 8.55
CA LEU A 69 31.86 12.13 7.12
C LEU A 69 30.74 11.18 6.72
N ALA A 70 30.52 10.10 7.49
CA ALA A 70 29.42 9.18 7.26
C ALA A 70 28.04 9.87 7.39
N ARG A 71 27.88 10.80 8.34
CA ARG A 71 26.65 11.61 8.47
C ARG A 71 26.38 12.48 7.24
N VAL A 72 27.42 13.07 6.65
CA VAL A 72 27.31 13.89 5.43
C VAL A 72 26.97 13.00 4.23
N LEU A 73 27.64 11.85 4.09
CA LEU A 73 27.33 10.86 3.05
C LEU A 73 25.87 10.38 3.15
N CYS A 74 25.40 9.98 4.33
CA CYS A 74 24.01 9.58 4.51
C CYS A 74 23.01 10.71 4.21
N ALA A 75 23.34 11.96 4.50
CA ALA A 75 22.47 13.09 4.15
C ALA A 75 22.41 13.28 2.63
N ARG A 76 23.56 13.20 1.93
CA ARG A 76 23.60 13.29 0.47
C ARG A 76 22.86 12.12 -0.18
N GLY A 77 23.07 10.90 0.32
CA GLY A 77 22.36 9.71 -0.14
C GLY A 77 20.84 9.84 0.01
N GLN A 78 20.34 10.41 1.12
CA GLN A 78 18.91 10.69 1.27
C GLN A 78 18.39 11.68 0.23
N VAL A 79 19.13 12.75 -0.06
CA VAL A 79 18.73 13.74 -1.08
C VAL A 79 18.70 13.08 -2.47
N ARG A 80 19.73 12.30 -2.82
CA ARG A 80 19.79 11.52 -4.06
C ARG A 80 18.62 10.54 -4.18
N MET A 81 18.28 9.85 -3.10
CA MET A 81 17.13 8.95 -3.03
C MET A 81 15.82 9.69 -3.34
N ARG A 82 15.63 10.90 -2.79
CA ARG A 82 14.46 11.76 -3.08
C ARG A 82 14.45 12.30 -4.51
N GLN A 83 15.61 12.42 -5.15
CA GLN A 83 15.77 12.78 -6.57
C GLN A 83 15.76 11.56 -7.51
N ALA A 84 15.38 10.38 -7.02
CA ALA A 84 15.36 9.11 -7.76
C ALA A 84 16.73 8.65 -8.31
N GLN A 85 17.84 9.18 -7.77
CA GLN A 85 19.22 8.77 -8.07
C GLN A 85 19.63 7.60 -7.17
N ILE A 86 19.04 6.43 -7.41
CA ILE A 86 19.08 5.29 -6.48
C ILE A 86 20.47 4.68 -6.37
N SER A 87 21.15 4.52 -7.51
CA SER A 87 22.49 3.93 -7.56
C SER A 87 23.51 4.80 -6.82
N GLU A 88 23.43 6.12 -6.98
CA GLU A 88 24.30 7.08 -6.32
C GLU A 88 23.99 7.21 -4.83
N ALA A 89 22.71 7.09 -4.43
CA ALA A 89 22.32 7.01 -3.03
C ALA A 89 22.90 5.75 -2.37
N MET A 90 22.79 4.60 -3.04
CA MET A 90 23.36 3.33 -2.55
C MET A 90 24.87 3.44 -2.35
N ALA A 91 25.59 4.04 -3.32
CA ALA A 91 27.03 4.25 -3.23
C ALA A 91 27.42 5.13 -2.02
N ASP A 92 26.63 6.16 -1.71
CA ASP A 92 26.85 7.00 -0.52
C ASP A 92 26.63 6.22 0.78
N PHE A 93 25.59 5.39 0.85
CA PHE A 93 25.33 4.58 2.03
C PHE A 93 26.39 3.49 2.23
N ASP A 94 26.84 2.85 1.15
CA ASP A 94 27.94 1.87 1.20
C ASP A 94 29.27 2.50 1.61
N ALA A 95 29.56 3.72 1.13
CA ALA A 95 30.72 4.48 1.59
C ALA A 95 30.60 4.80 3.10
N ALA A 96 29.43 5.27 3.56
CA ALA A 96 29.21 5.56 4.97
C ALA A 96 29.40 4.33 5.86
N VAL A 97 28.84 3.17 5.49
CA VAL A 97 29.00 1.93 6.25
C VAL A 97 30.47 1.49 6.33
N ARG A 98 31.23 1.58 5.23
CA ARG A 98 32.65 1.17 5.21
C ARG A 98 33.58 2.06 6.06
N LEU A 99 33.22 3.31 6.28
CA LEU A 99 34.02 4.27 7.05
C LEU A 99 33.93 4.03 8.56
N LEU A 100 32.88 3.38 9.02
CA LEU A 100 32.51 3.35 10.43
C LEU A 100 33.02 2.09 11.12
N ASP A 101 33.87 2.28 12.13
CA ASP A 101 34.26 1.23 13.08
C ASP A 101 33.02 0.70 13.85
N PRO A 102 32.68 -0.60 13.72
CA PRO A 102 31.51 -1.21 14.36
C PRO A 102 31.52 -1.21 15.88
N ASP A 103 32.70 -1.10 16.51
CA ASP A 103 32.85 -1.12 17.97
C ASP A 103 32.83 0.28 18.59
N ARG A 104 32.97 1.33 17.76
CA ARG A 104 33.03 2.73 18.24
C ARG A 104 31.85 3.57 17.77
N HIS A 105 31.40 3.41 16.53
CA HIS A 105 30.44 4.31 15.89
C HIS A 105 29.04 3.71 15.78
N HIS A 106 28.52 3.19 16.88
CA HIS A 106 27.24 2.48 16.88
C HIS A 106 26.06 3.32 16.35
N ALA A 107 25.94 4.60 16.75
CA ALA A 107 24.83 5.44 16.34
C ALA A 107 24.85 5.75 14.83
N GLU A 108 26.02 6.13 14.31
CA GLU A 108 26.23 6.45 12.90
C GLU A 108 26.09 5.21 12.03
N LEU A 109 26.65 4.07 12.45
CA LEU A 109 26.59 2.82 11.69
C LEU A 109 25.16 2.31 11.62
N GLY A 110 24.44 2.34 12.74
CA GLY A 110 23.03 2.00 12.80
C GLY A 110 22.19 2.85 11.84
N ARG A 111 22.43 4.16 11.78
CA ARG A 111 21.74 5.05 10.83
C ARG A 111 22.12 4.77 9.38
N ALA A 112 23.40 4.57 9.07
CA ALA A 112 23.85 4.27 7.72
C ALA A 112 23.26 2.97 7.18
N LEU A 113 23.27 1.90 8.00
CA LEU A 113 22.63 0.63 7.71
C LEU A 113 21.11 0.78 7.53
N THR A 114 20.46 1.62 8.34
CA THR A 114 19.02 1.89 8.18
C THR A 114 18.71 2.46 6.81
N TYR A 115 19.46 3.47 6.35
CA TYR A 115 19.23 4.05 5.03
C TYR A 115 19.49 3.06 3.91
N ARG A 116 20.61 2.31 3.98
CA ARG A 116 20.92 1.27 3.00
C ARG A 116 19.82 0.21 2.94
N GLY A 117 19.37 -0.29 4.10
CA GLY A 117 18.31 -1.28 4.21
C GLY A 117 16.98 -0.80 3.61
N VAL A 118 16.58 0.46 3.86
CA VAL A 118 15.38 1.04 3.23
C VAL A 118 15.53 1.15 1.72
N THR A 119 16.70 1.57 1.22
CA THR A 119 16.94 1.63 -0.24
C THR A 119 16.91 0.24 -0.87
N ARG A 120 17.53 -0.77 -0.25
CA ARG A 120 17.49 -2.17 -0.67
C ARG A 120 16.06 -2.74 -0.66
N SER A 121 15.27 -2.41 0.37
CA SER A 121 13.85 -2.78 0.43
C SER A 121 13.09 -2.24 -0.78
N GLY A 122 13.39 -1.00 -1.17
CA GLY A 122 12.85 -0.40 -2.39
C GLY A 122 13.19 -1.14 -3.66
N LEU A 123 14.47 -1.47 -3.80
CA LEU A 123 14.97 -2.28 -4.91
C LEU A 123 14.53 -3.75 -4.85
N ARG A 124 13.68 -4.12 -3.88
CA ARG A 124 13.18 -5.48 -3.66
C ARG A 124 14.28 -6.49 -3.34
N GLN A 125 15.41 -6.01 -2.82
CA GLN A 125 16.52 -6.79 -2.26
C GLN A 125 16.19 -7.07 -0.79
N PHE A 126 15.17 -7.91 -0.55
CA PHE A 126 14.53 -8.02 0.75
C PHE A 126 15.41 -8.70 1.81
N ASP A 127 16.20 -9.69 1.42
CA ASP A 127 17.06 -10.41 2.37
C ASP A 127 18.22 -9.52 2.83
N GLU A 128 18.84 -8.78 1.92
CA GLU A 128 19.89 -7.82 2.24
C GLU A 128 19.34 -6.62 3.02
N ALA A 129 18.12 -6.18 2.72
CA ALA A 129 17.43 -5.14 3.49
C ALA A 129 17.16 -5.61 4.94
N LEU A 130 16.69 -6.84 5.11
CA LEU A 130 16.43 -7.42 6.43
C LEU A 130 17.72 -7.56 7.25
N ALA A 131 18.81 -8.00 6.61
CA ALA A 131 20.13 -8.09 7.24
C ALA A 131 20.62 -6.72 7.71
N ASP A 132 20.55 -5.69 6.85
CA ASP A 132 20.95 -4.33 7.19
C ASP A 132 20.12 -3.75 8.34
N LEU A 133 18.79 -3.88 8.29
CA LEU A 133 17.91 -3.37 9.33
C LEU A 133 18.08 -4.13 10.66
N GLY A 134 18.33 -5.43 10.61
CA GLY A 134 18.65 -6.23 11.79
C GLY A 134 19.93 -5.76 12.48
N GLN A 135 21.01 -5.55 11.70
CA GLN A 135 22.26 -5.00 12.22
C GLN A 135 22.09 -3.57 12.73
N ALA A 136 21.36 -2.73 11.99
CA ALA A 136 21.06 -1.36 12.40
C ALA A 136 20.42 -1.31 13.77
N ARG A 137 19.43 -2.19 14.01
CA ARG A 137 18.74 -2.29 15.29
C ARG A 137 19.68 -2.60 16.46
N ILE A 138 20.60 -3.55 16.28
CA ILE A 138 21.59 -3.94 17.31
C ILE A 138 22.51 -2.77 17.63
N HIS A 139 23.03 -2.08 16.63
CA HIS A 139 23.91 -0.93 16.84
C HIS A 139 23.18 0.22 17.54
N LEU A 140 21.94 0.52 17.18
CA LEU A 140 21.17 1.59 17.82
C LEU A 140 20.76 1.26 19.26
N LEU A 141 20.55 -0.03 19.58
CA LEU A 141 20.38 -0.48 20.96
C LEU A 141 21.65 -0.25 21.79
N ARG A 142 22.83 -0.56 21.25
CA ARG A 142 24.12 -0.28 21.90
C ARG A 142 24.40 1.22 22.05
N ALA A 143 23.86 2.03 21.15
CA ALA A 143 23.92 3.49 21.24
C ALA A 143 22.88 4.09 22.22
N HIS A 144 22.01 3.27 22.81
CA HIS A 144 20.91 3.69 23.68
C HIS A 144 19.95 4.71 23.02
N ASP A 145 19.80 4.65 21.69
CA ASP A 145 18.92 5.54 20.92
C ASP A 145 17.56 4.87 20.65
N ALA A 146 16.67 4.93 21.64
CA ALA A 146 15.34 4.33 21.55
C ALA A 146 14.50 4.88 20.38
N LEU A 147 14.65 6.16 20.06
CA LEU A 147 13.92 6.78 18.95
C LEU A 147 14.40 6.25 17.60
N ALA A 148 15.72 6.07 17.43
CA ALA A 148 16.27 5.46 16.22
C ALA A 148 15.93 3.96 16.12
N VAL A 149 15.91 3.22 17.24
CA VAL A 149 15.42 1.83 17.26
C VAL A 149 13.96 1.77 16.79
N ALA A 150 13.08 2.66 17.26
CA ALA A 150 11.70 2.72 16.80
C ALA A 150 11.59 3.03 15.29
N ARG A 151 12.47 3.86 14.73
CA ARG A 151 12.53 4.08 13.27
C ARG A 151 12.93 2.82 12.51
N VAL A 152 13.88 2.05 13.03
CA VAL A 152 14.24 0.75 12.43
C VAL A 152 13.08 -0.23 12.53
N ASP A 153 12.41 -0.32 13.67
CA ASP A 153 11.24 -1.17 13.84
C ASP A 153 10.11 -0.77 12.86
N ALA A 154 9.82 0.52 12.69
CA ALA A 154 8.86 0.98 11.68
C ALA A 154 9.27 0.58 10.25
N ASN A 155 10.55 0.72 9.90
CA ASN A 155 11.07 0.32 8.59
C ASN A 155 11.03 -1.21 8.38
N LEU A 156 11.27 -2.02 9.41
CA LEU A 156 11.08 -3.47 9.37
C LEU A 156 9.61 -3.82 9.13
N GLY A 157 8.68 -3.10 9.78
CA GLY A 157 7.26 -3.21 9.50
C GLY A 157 6.92 -2.92 8.04
N VAL A 158 7.42 -1.82 7.49
CA VAL A 158 7.22 -1.45 6.07
C VAL A 158 7.87 -2.47 5.12
N LEU A 159 9.05 -3.00 5.45
CA LEU A 159 9.70 -4.07 4.69
C LEU A 159 8.78 -5.31 4.60
N GLU A 160 8.19 -5.74 5.71
CA GLU A 160 7.26 -6.87 5.71
C GLU A 160 5.98 -6.57 4.91
N LEU A 161 5.49 -5.31 4.89
CA LEU A 161 4.41 -4.92 3.97
C LEU A 161 4.82 -5.05 2.50
N ASN A 162 6.02 -4.59 2.15
CA ASN A 162 6.56 -4.70 0.79
C ASN A 162 6.74 -6.16 0.35
N ARG A 163 6.97 -7.07 1.31
CA ARG A 163 7.02 -8.53 1.11
C ARG A 163 5.65 -9.19 1.01
N GLY A 164 4.56 -8.45 1.17
CA GLY A 164 3.20 -9.00 1.22
C GLY A 164 2.93 -9.81 2.49
N ARG A 165 3.46 -9.37 3.64
CA ARG A 165 3.40 -10.07 4.94
C ARG A 165 2.84 -9.15 6.05
N PRO A 166 1.61 -8.63 5.93
CA PRO A 166 1.06 -7.66 6.88
C PRO A 166 0.89 -8.20 8.31
N ALA A 167 0.70 -9.52 8.47
CA ALA A 167 0.63 -10.15 9.78
C ALA A 167 1.95 -10.04 10.57
N TYR A 168 3.09 -10.02 9.87
CA TYR A 168 4.42 -9.83 10.49
C TYR A 168 4.75 -8.34 10.70
N ALA A 169 4.18 -7.46 9.88
CA ALA A 169 4.40 -6.02 9.99
C ALA A 169 3.74 -5.37 11.22
N ILE A 170 2.56 -5.84 11.63
CA ILE A 170 1.70 -5.14 12.58
C ILE A 170 2.37 -4.89 13.94
N ASP A 171 3.11 -5.86 14.47
CA ASP A 171 3.73 -5.76 15.79
C ASP A 171 4.91 -4.80 15.80
N TYR A 172 5.71 -4.80 14.73
CA TYR A 172 6.78 -3.84 14.53
C TYR A 172 6.23 -2.41 14.50
N LEU A 173 5.22 -2.18 13.67
CA LEU A 173 4.60 -0.86 13.49
C LEU A 173 3.93 -0.36 14.78
N ARG A 174 3.20 -1.21 15.50
CA ARG A 174 2.55 -0.83 16.76
C ARG A 174 3.56 -0.48 17.85
N LYS A 175 4.63 -1.27 18.00
CA LYS A 175 5.70 -0.98 18.97
C LYS A 175 6.37 0.35 18.64
N ALA A 176 6.73 0.57 17.39
CA ALA A 176 7.32 1.83 16.94
C ALA A 176 6.39 3.04 17.20
N ALA A 177 5.10 2.91 16.87
CA ALA A 177 4.11 3.95 17.12
C ALA A 177 4.00 4.32 18.61
N THR A 178 4.01 3.34 19.51
CA THR A 178 4.00 3.61 20.97
C THR A 178 5.23 4.40 21.41
N VAL A 179 6.42 4.08 20.88
CA VAL A 179 7.63 4.84 21.19
C VAL A 179 7.52 6.26 20.64
N PHE A 180 7.14 6.45 19.37
CA PHE A 180 6.98 7.78 18.80
C PHE A 180 5.98 8.65 19.55
N GLU A 181 4.89 8.08 20.01
CA GLU A 181 3.90 8.76 20.86
C GLU A 181 4.51 9.22 22.19
N SER A 182 5.24 8.35 22.88
CA SER A 182 5.89 8.70 24.16
C SER A 182 6.98 9.77 24.04
N TYR A 183 7.64 9.85 22.88
CA TYR A 183 8.68 10.85 22.58
C TYR A 183 8.13 12.12 21.91
N GLY A 184 6.82 12.21 21.63
CA GLY A 184 6.23 13.34 20.92
C GLY A 184 6.70 13.48 19.46
N ALA A 185 7.18 12.40 18.85
CA ALA A 185 7.63 12.36 17.45
C ALA A 185 6.41 12.25 16.50
N VAL A 186 5.65 13.34 16.40
CA VAL A 186 4.34 13.37 15.71
C VAL A 186 4.43 12.96 14.25
N GLN A 187 5.47 13.37 13.52
CA GLN A 187 5.61 13.05 12.10
C GLN A 187 5.78 11.54 11.88
N GLU A 188 6.72 10.92 12.60
CA GLU A 188 6.97 9.48 12.55
C GLU A 188 5.76 8.68 13.06
N LEU A 189 5.07 9.20 14.09
CA LEU A 189 3.86 8.59 14.62
C LEU A 189 2.76 8.49 13.56
N LEU A 190 2.45 9.59 12.88
CA LEU A 190 1.38 9.64 11.86
C LEU A 190 1.70 8.74 10.67
N ILE A 191 2.95 8.74 10.19
CA ILE A 191 3.39 7.84 9.11
C ILE A 191 3.25 6.38 9.54
N THR A 192 3.71 6.04 10.73
CA THR A 192 3.66 4.66 11.25
C THR A 192 2.21 4.21 11.48
N ARG A 193 1.34 5.07 12.01
CA ARG A 193 -0.08 4.78 12.19
C ARG A 193 -0.83 4.65 10.88
N SER A 194 -0.46 5.42 9.85
CA SER A 194 -0.97 5.22 8.48
C SER A 194 -0.68 3.78 8.00
N HIS A 195 0.53 3.26 8.22
CA HIS A 195 0.85 1.87 7.90
C HIS A 195 0.05 0.85 8.75
N VAL A 196 -0.17 1.11 10.05
CA VAL A 196 -1.04 0.28 10.89
C VAL A 196 -2.47 0.24 10.35
N LEU A 197 -3.00 1.40 9.93
CA LEU A 197 -4.31 1.52 9.32
C LEU A 197 -4.39 0.71 8.02
N GLN A 198 -3.37 0.80 7.17
CA GLN A 198 -3.28 0.02 5.93
C GLN A 198 -3.26 -1.49 6.20
N VAL A 199 -2.54 -1.95 7.24
CA VAL A 199 -2.61 -3.37 7.67
C VAL A 199 -4.04 -3.76 8.04
N HIS A 200 -4.74 -2.93 8.80
CA HIS A 200 -6.14 -3.22 9.14
C HIS A 200 -7.05 -3.27 7.90
N LEU A 201 -6.84 -2.39 6.92
CA LEU A 201 -7.57 -2.46 5.65
C LEU A 201 -7.27 -3.75 4.87
N MET A 202 -5.99 -4.15 4.79
CA MET A 202 -5.57 -5.41 4.15
C MET A 202 -6.18 -6.64 4.83
N GLN A 203 -6.45 -6.55 6.14
CA GLN A 203 -7.07 -7.60 6.95
C GLN A 203 -8.62 -7.50 6.98
N LEU A 204 -9.23 -6.57 6.23
CA LEU A 204 -10.68 -6.29 6.26
C LEU A 204 -11.21 -5.94 7.67
N GLN A 205 -10.34 -5.31 8.49
CA GLN A 205 -10.57 -4.90 9.87
C GLN A 205 -10.98 -3.41 9.94
N TYR A 206 -12.12 -3.07 9.33
CA TYR A 206 -12.54 -1.68 9.14
C TYR A 206 -12.81 -0.90 10.44
N ALA A 207 -13.23 -1.57 11.52
CA ALA A 207 -13.44 -0.93 12.81
C ALA A 207 -12.11 -0.48 13.45
N GLN A 208 -11.07 -1.33 13.36
CA GLN A 208 -9.73 -1.03 13.84
C GLN A 208 -9.08 0.09 13.00
N ALA A 209 -9.20 0.00 11.66
CA ALA A 209 -8.74 1.06 10.77
C ALA A 209 -9.40 2.42 11.10
N ARG A 210 -10.72 2.43 11.34
CA ARG A 210 -11.46 3.64 11.76
C ARG A 210 -10.93 4.19 13.08
N ALA A 211 -10.68 3.35 14.07
CA ALA A 211 -10.16 3.79 15.37
C ALA A 211 -8.80 4.48 15.25
N VAL A 212 -7.91 3.99 14.37
CA VAL A 212 -6.63 4.66 14.06
C VAL A 212 -6.88 6.00 13.37
N SER A 213 -7.74 6.01 12.34
CA SER A 213 -8.08 7.23 11.59
C SER A 213 -8.65 8.33 12.48
N GLU A 214 -9.52 8.01 13.45
CA GLU A 214 -10.06 9.02 14.37
C GLU A 214 -8.99 9.65 15.27
N ARG A 215 -8.01 8.86 15.73
CA ARG A 215 -6.90 9.36 16.54
C ARG A 215 -6.03 10.33 15.75
N ASP A 216 -5.72 9.98 14.51
CA ASP A 216 -4.88 10.83 13.65
C ASP A 216 -5.65 12.07 13.17
N TRP A 217 -6.95 11.93 12.91
CA TRP A 217 -7.84 13.06 12.59
C TRP A 217 -7.95 14.08 13.73
N ALA A 218 -7.93 13.63 14.99
CA ALA A 218 -7.91 14.51 16.15
C ALA A 218 -6.62 15.35 16.25
N MET A 219 -5.53 14.91 15.61
CA MET A 219 -4.25 15.64 15.59
C MET A 219 -4.13 16.63 14.44
N ARG A 220 -5.05 16.62 13.46
CA ARG A 220 -4.92 17.35 12.19
C ARG A 220 -4.64 18.85 12.33
N GLU A 221 -5.23 19.51 13.34
CA GLU A 221 -5.06 20.96 13.57
C GLU A 221 -3.66 21.32 14.08
N ARG A 222 -2.93 20.35 14.64
CA ARG A 222 -1.54 20.51 15.11
C ARG A 222 -0.52 20.22 14.00
N VAL A 223 -0.96 19.64 12.87
CA VAL A 223 -0.10 19.25 11.76
C VAL A 223 0.06 20.42 10.80
N ARG A 224 1.25 21.00 10.76
CA ARG A 224 1.56 22.12 9.84
C ARG A 224 1.90 21.67 8.43
N ASP A 225 2.45 20.46 8.26
CA ASP A 225 2.85 19.93 6.97
C ASP A 225 1.63 19.60 6.07
N PRO A 226 1.50 20.19 4.87
CA PRO A 226 0.39 19.91 3.96
C PRO A 226 0.32 18.44 3.53
N GLY A 227 1.46 17.81 3.27
CA GLY A 227 1.54 16.41 2.86
C GLY A 227 1.02 15.44 3.92
N GLN A 228 1.31 15.69 5.20
CA GLN A 228 0.77 14.90 6.32
C GLN A 228 -0.73 15.14 6.52
N ARG A 229 -1.21 16.38 6.38
CA ARG A 229 -2.65 16.68 6.42
C ARG A 229 -3.40 15.94 5.31
N LEU A 230 -2.85 15.93 4.09
CA LEU A 230 -3.37 15.11 3.01
C LEU A 230 -3.33 13.61 3.35
N GLY A 231 -2.21 13.10 3.88
CA GLY A 231 -2.08 11.70 4.28
C GLY A 231 -3.20 11.24 5.25
N ILE A 232 -3.45 12.03 6.30
CA ILE A 232 -4.54 11.80 7.26
C ILE A 232 -5.91 11.77 6.55
N ALA A 233 -6.13 12.71 5.63
CA ALA A 233 -7.38 12.78 4.87
C ALA A 233 -7.55 11.60 3.91
N LEU A 234 -6.49 11.15 3.24
CA LEU A 234 -6.52 10.00 2.34
C LEU A 234 -6.83 8.70 3.11
N ASP A 235 -6.20 8.48 4.27
CA ASP A 235 -6.50 7.35 5.16
C ASP A 235 -7.99 7.31 5.56
N ARG A 236 -8.52 8.46 5.97
CA ARG A 236 -9.93 8.59 6.35
C ARG A 236 -10.86 8.35 5.16
N THR A 237 -10.51 8.90 4.00
CA THR A 237 -11.29 8.77 2.76
C THR A 237 -11.36 7.31 2.31
N GLU A 238 -10.26 6.58 2.38
CA GLU A 238 -10.22 5.16 2.00
C GLU A 238 -11.19 4.33 2.85
N ILE A 239 -11.23 4.57 4.17
CA ILE A 239 -12.19 3.93 5.07
C ILE A 239 -13.64 4.28 4.71
N LEU A 240 -13.92 5.56 4.42
CA LEU A 240 -15.25 6.01 4.00
C LEU A 240 -15.69 5.31 2.70
N ILE A 241 -14.78 5.16 1.73
CA ILE A 241 -15.03 4.42 0.48
C ILE A 241 -15.32 2.94 0.77
N ARG A 242 -14.55 2.30 1.66
CA ARG A 242 -14.78 0.90 2.11
C ARG A 242 -16.09 0.73 2.87
N GLN A 243 -16.66 1.79 3.41
CA GLN A 243 -17.96 1.78 4.11
C GLN A 243 -19.12 2.29 3.27
N GLY A 244 -18.87 2.63 2.00
CA GLY A 244 -19.91 3.11 1.08
C GLY A 244 -20.36 4.53 1.37
N GLN A 245 -19.59 5.34 2.11
CA GLN A 245 -19.90 6.73 2.43
C GLN A 245 -19.26 7.67 1.39
N PHE A 246 -19.69 7.54 0.13
CA PHE A 246 -19.07 8.20 -1.02
C PHE A 246 -19.21 9.73 -0.99
N GLN A 247 -20.34 10.26 -0.52
CA GLN A 247 -20.50 11.70 -0.45
C GLN A 247 -19.52 12.33 0.55
N ARG A 248 -19.32 11.70 1.70
CA ARG A 248 -18.34 12.16 2.70
C ARG A 248 -16.91 12.00 2.20
N ALA A 249 -16.60 10.89 1.53
CA ALA A 249 -15.30 10.68 0.90
C ALA A 249 -14.99 11.77 -0.13
N ARG A 250 -15.96 12.09 -0.99
CA ARG A 250 -15.84 13.15 -2.00
C ARG A 250 -15.62 14.52 -1.37
N THR A 251 -16.38 14.89 -0.34
CA THR A 251 -16.19 16.16 0.36
C THR A 251 -14.78 16.32 0.92
N LEU A 252 -14.14 15.26 1.41
CA LEU A 252 -12.75 15.31 1.86
C LEU A 252 -11.76 15.46 0.70
N LEU A 253 -11.96 14.73 -0.41
CA LEU A 253 -11.07 14.83 -1.58
C LEU A 253 -11.16 16.18 -2.28
N ASP A 254 -12.32 16.81 -2.26
CA ASP A 254 -12.59 18.12 -2.89
C ASP A 254 -12.25 19.31 -1.97
N ASP A 255 -11.77 19.07 -0.74
CA ASP A 255 -11.43 20.13 0.22
C ASP A 255 -10.24 20.96 -0.30
N PRO A 256 -10.43 22.27 -0.60
CA PRO A 256 -9.36 23.12 -1.14
C PRO A 256 -8.17 23.26 -0.19
N SER A 257 -8.36 23.09 1.12
CA SER A 257 -7.27 23.13 2.10
C SER A 257 -6.29 21.96 1.97
N LEU A 258 -6.71 20.91 1.27
CA LEU A 258 -5.92 19.72 0.98
C LEU A 258 -5.37 19.72 -0.44
N ALA A 259 -5.54 20.80 -1.23
CA ALA A 259 -5.12 20.84 -2.63
C ALA A 259 -3.59 20.66 -2.79
N ASP A 260 -2.80 21.28 -1.91
CA ASP A 260 -1.35 21.10 -1.87
C ASP A 260 -0.98 19.72 -1.30
N GLY A 261 -0.68 18.76 -2.20
CA GLY A 261 -0.39 17.38 -1.83
C GLY A 261 1.07 17.10 -1.48
N GLY A 262 1.95 18.09 -1.60
CA GLY A 262 3.37 17.94 -1.31
C GLY A 262 4.05 16.91 -2.21
N ALA A 263 4.56 15.83 -1.63
CA ALA A 263 5.38 14.83 -2.33
C ALA A 263 4.58 14.01 -3.37
N LEU A 264 5.23 13.64 -4.47
CA LEU A 264 4.65 12.83 -5.57
C LEU A 264 3.95 11.54 -5.10
N VAL A 265 4.46 10.91 -4.04
CA VAL A 265 3.85 9.70 -3.45
C VAL A 265 2.42 9.95 -2.95
N ASN A 266 2.14 11.13 -2.39
CA ASN A 266 0.81 11.49 -1.91
C ASN A 266 -0.13 11.80 -3.08
N GLU A 267 0.37 12.42 -4.15
CA GLU A 267 -0.42 12.67 -5.37
C GLU A 267 -0.82 11.36 -6.05
N ARG A 268 0.12 10.42 -6.18
CA ARG A 268 -0.16 9.06 -6.70
C ARG A 268 -1.16 8.31 -5.82
N ARG A 269 -1.05 8.45 -4.50
CA ARG A 269 -2.03 7.88 -3.55
C ARG A 269 -3.40 8.55 -3.67
N ARG A 270 -3.46 9.88 -3.82
CA ARG A 270 -4.70 10.63 -4.05
C ARG A 270 -5.38 10.19 -5.35
N ALA A 271 -4.60 10.00 -6.41
CA ALA A 271 -5.10 9.45 -7.67
C ALA A 271 -5.74 8.06 -7.48
N TRP A 272 -5.04 7.15 -6.79
CA TRP A 272 -5.57 5.84 -6.44
C TRP A 272 -6.91 5.92 -5.68
N VAL A 273 -6.99 6.74 -4.63
CA VAL A 273 -8.22 6.90 -3.83
C VAL A 273 -9.38 7.46 -4.67
N ASN A 274 -9.11 8.38 -5.60
CA ASN A 274 -10.12 8.91 -6.52
C ASN A 274 -10.63 7.84 -7.52
N ILE A 275 -9.73 7.02 -8.05
CA ILE A 275 -10.10 5.90 -8.95
C ILE A 275 -10.96 4.89 -8.18
N GLU A 276 -10.57 4.57 -6.95
CA GLU A 276 -11.31 3.64 -6.10
C GLU A 276 -12.69 4.17 -5.73
N LEU A 277 -12.82 5.46 -5.43
CA LEU A 277 -14.12 6.11 -5.21
C LEU A 277 -15.04 5.98 -6.43
N ALA A 278 -14.53 6.31 -7.62
CA ALA A 278 -15.30 6.22 -8.86
C ALA A 278 -15.75 4.77 -9.15
N TRP A 279 -14.82 3.82 -9.03
CA TRP A 279 -15.10 2.39 -9.23
C TRP A 279 -16.17 1.88 -8.28
N ARG A 280 -16.02 2.14 -6.97
CA ARG A 280 -16.94 1.63 -5.93
C ARG A 280 -18.33 2.27 -6.00
N ARG A 281 -18.45 3.48 -6.56
CA ARG A 281 -19.74 4.13 -6.84
C ARG A 281 -20.44 3.55 -8.09
N GLY A 282 -19.78 2.64 -8.82
CA GLY A 282 -20.29 2.07 -10.07
C GLY A 282 -20.04 2.94 -11.31
N ASP A 283 -19.18 3.96 -11.21
CA ASP A 283 -18.84 4.87 -12.30
C ASP A 283 -17.58 4.38 -13.04
N ALA A 284 -17.74 3.27 -13.78
CA ALA A 284 -16.63 2.65 -14.50
C ALA A 284 -15.99 3.59 -15.55
N ARG A 285 -16.77 4.52 -16.14
CA ARG A 285 -16.24 5.50 -17.10
C ARG A 285 -15.31 6.49 -16.41
N ASP A 286 -15.72 7.04 -15.27
CA ASP A 286 -14.86 7.96 -14.50
C ASP A 286 -13.61 7.26 -13.97
N ALA A 287 -13.75 6.03 -13.47
CA ALA A 287 -12.62 5.22 -13.01
C ALA A 287 -11.60 4.95 -14.12
N LEU A 288 -12.06 4.54 -15.32
CA LEU A 288 -11.19 4.29 -16.47
C LEU A 288 -10.44 5.56 -16.89
N ARG A 289 -11.18 6.67 -17.08
CA ARG A 289 -10.61 7.96 -17.50
C ARG A 289 -9.52 8.46 -16.54
N ARG A 290 -9.77 8.35 -15.23
CA ARG A 290 -8.79 8.75 -14.20
C ARG A 290 -7.58 7.83 -14.19
N ALA A 291 -7.78 6.52 -14.34
CA ALA A 291 -6.67 5.58 -14.37
C ALA A 291 -5.79 5.78 -15.61
N ASP A 292 -6.38 5.99 -16.79
CA ASP A 292 -5.64 6.30 -18.02
C ASP A 292 -4.80 7.58 -17.87
N ALA A 293 -5.39 8.65 -17.32
CA ALA A 293 -4.72 9.93 -17.16
C ALA A 293 -3.49 9.86 -16.25
N VAL A 294 -3.48 8.97 -15.27
CA VAL A 294 -2.39 8.87 -14.28
C VAL A 294 -1.38 7.79 -14.65
N LEU A 295 -1.79 6.74 -15.37
CA LEU A 295 -0.86 5.72 -15.87
C LEU A 295 0.05 6.25 -16.99
N ASP A 296 -0.40 7.26 -17.74
CA ASP A 296 0.44 7.95 -18.71
C ASP A 296 1.62 8.65 -18.01
N GLY A 297 2.85 8.31 -18.38
CA GLY A 297 4.06 8.81 -17.72
C GLY A 297 4.39 8.21 -16.34
N TRP A 298 3.60 7.28 -15.79
CA TRP A 298 3.91 6.62 -14.51
C TRP A 298 4.91 5.47 -14.70
N SER A 299 6.18 5.78 -14.45
CA SER A 299 7.28 4.81 -14.49
C SER A 299 7.15 3.73 -13.41
N GLU A 300 7.76 2.57 -13.66
CA GLU A 300 7.90 1.51 -12.66
C GLU A 300 9.02 1.86 -11.69
N GLU A 301 8.71 2.73 -10.72
CA GLU A 301 9.62 3.00 -9.62
C GLU A 301 9.60 1.86 -8.60
N ALA A 302 10.78 1.54 -8.07
CA ALA A 302 10.99 0.39 -7.20
C ALA A 302 10.10 0.41 -5.92
N TRP A 303 9.72 1.61 -5.46
CA TRP A 303 8.92 1.83 -4.24
C TRP A 303 7.41 1.90 -4.43
N ASP A 304 6.88 1.78 -5.66
CA ASP A 304 5.49 2.12 -5.93
C ASP A 304 4.60 0.90 -6.23
N ASN A 305 4.05 0.31 -5.17
CA ASN A 305 3.06 -0.77 -5.30
C ASN A 305 1.68 -0.26 -5.76
N THR A 306 1.42 1.05 -5.71
CA THR A 306 0.11 1.65 -6.04
C THR A 306 -0.22 1.48 -7.52
N ARG A 307 0.78 1.58 -8.39
CA ARG A 307 0.62 1.46 -9.84
C ARG A 307 -0.05 0.16 -10.26
N ALA A 308 0.29 -0.96 -9.63
CA ALA A 308 -0.31 -2.26 -9.94
C ALA A 308 -1.81 -2.31 -9.62
N TRP A 309 -2.22 -1.69 -8.50
CA TRP A 309 -3.61 -1.57 -8.12
C TRP A 309 -4.40 -0.65 -9.06
N VAL A 310 -3.80 0.48 -9.47
CA VAL A 310 -4.37 1.38 -10.48
C VAL A 310 -4.59 0.64 -11.80
N LEU A 311 -3.60 -0.15 -12.25
CA LEU A 311 -3.70 -0.95 -13.46
C LEU A 311 -4.81 -2.01 -13.36
N LEU A 312 -4.94 -2.70 -12.23
CA LEU A 312 -6.05 -3.64 -12.00
C LEU A 312 -7.40 -2.94 -12.12
N ARG A 313 -7.60 -1.80 -11.42
CA ARG A 313 -8.87 -1.05 -11.49
C ARG A 313 -9.17 -0.55 -12.90
N ARG A 314 -8.15 -0.09 -13.62
CA ARG A 314 -8.28 0.27 -15.04
C ARG A 314 -8.80 -0.89 -15.88
N GLN A 315 -8.20 -2.08 -15.75
CA GLN A 315 -8.62 -3.27 -16.51
C GLN A 315 -10.04 -3.73 -16.14
N GLN A 316 -10.40 -3.65 -14.85
CA GLN A 316 -11.76 -3.95 -14.38
C GLN A 316 -12.79 -2.97 -14.97
N ALA A 317 -12.48 -1.67 -14.99
CA ALA A 317 -13.32 -0.65 -15.59
C ALA A 317 -13.46 -0.82 -17.12
N ALA A 318 -12.36 -1.11 -17.82
CA ALA A 318 -12.38 -1.40 -19.26
C ALA A 318 -13.25 -2.63 -19.58
N LEU A 319 -13.10 -3.71 -18.82
CA LEU A 319 -13.92 -4.92 -18.96
C LEU A 319 -15.42 -4.62 -18.75
N ALA A 320 -15.77 -3.82 -17.75
CA ALA A 320 -17.17 -3.45 -17.47
C ALA A 320 -17.79 -2.61 -18.60
N LEU A 321 -16.97 -1.86 -19.35
CA LEU A 321 -17.39 -1.00 -20.46
C LEU A 321 -17.26 -1.67 -21.83
N GLY A 322 -16.68 -2.87 -21.92
CA GLY A 322 -16.36 -3.52 -23.21
C GLY A 322 -15.26 -2.80 -24.00
N VAL A 323 -14.40 -2.04 -23.33
CA VAL A 323 -13.26 -1.32 -23.94
C VAL A 323 -12.03 -2.23 -23.97
N ALA A 324 -11.16 -2.05 -24.97
CA ALA A 324 -9.93 -2.82 -25.10
C ALA A 324 -9.00 -2.67 -23.86
N PRO A 325 -8.38 -3.78 -23.41
CA PRO A 325 -7.44 -3.74 -22.29
C PRO A 325 -6.14 -3.02 -22.68
N LEU A 326 -5.46 -2.42 -21.69
CA LEU A 326 -4.12 -1.89 -21.89
C LEU A 326 -3.14 -3.04 -22.12
N ALA A 327 -2.12 -2.81 -22.96
CA ALA A 327 -0.95 -3.68 -23.00
C ALA A 327 -0.25 -3.70 -21.64
N MET A 328 0.29 -4.86 -21.27
CA MET A 328 1.06 -5.00 -20.03
C MET A 328 2.53 -4.67 -20.32
N PRO A 329 3.23 -3.98 -19.41
CA PRO A 329 4.67 -3.77 -19.56
C PRO A 329 5.43 -5.12 -19.52
N PRO A 330 6.56 -5.26 -20.26
CA PRO A 330 7.29 -6.52 -20.39
C PRO A 330 7.81 -7.09 -19.06
N SER A 331 8.14 -6.21 -18.11
CA SER A 331 8.57 -6.55 -16.75
C SER A 331 7.54 -7.37 -15.97
N VAL A 332 6.25 -7.13 -16.22
CA VAL A 332 5.12 -7.87 -15.64
C VAL A 332 4.84 -9.16 -16.41
N GLU A 333 5.16 -9.19 -17.72
CA GLU A 333 5.02 -10.41 -18.53
C GLU A 333 6.09 -11.47 -18.20
N ALA A 334 7.27 -11.03 -17.75
CA ALA A 334 8.44 -11.87 -17.44
C ALA A 334 8.51 -12.40 -15.99
N VAL A 335 7.55 -12.10 -15.12
CA VAL A 335 7.57 -12.57 -13.72
C VAL A 335 7.40 -14.09 -13.67
N SER A 336 8.51 -14.80 -13.45
CA SER A 336 8.53 -16.24 -13.21
C SER A 336 7.94 -16.60 -11.83
N ASP A 337 7.60 -17.89 -11.65
CA ASP A 337 6.93 -18.43 -10.46
C ASP A 337 7.66 -18.18 -9.13
N GLU A 338 8.99 -18.23 -9.10
CA GLU A 338 9.76 -18.11 -7.85
C GLU A 338 10.08 -16.66 -7.45
N ALA A 339 10.36 -15.77 -8.42
CA ALA A 339 10.79 -14.39 -8.14
C ALA A 339 9.64 -13.41 -7.81
N GLY A 340 8.38 -13.80 -8.05
CA GLY A 340 7.19 -12.98 -7.81
C GLY A 340 6.53 -13.17 -6.43
N ILE A 341 6.87 -14.24 -5.70
CA ILE A 341 6.13 -14.66 -4.49
C ILE A 341 6.25 -13.62 -3.36
N ASP A 342 7.40 -12.97 -3.22
CA ASP A 342 7.64 -11.98 -2.17
C ASP A 342 7.35 -10.53 -2.62
N ARG A 343 6.77 -10.30 -3.81
CA ARG A 343 6.49 -8.95 -4.32
C ARG A 343 5.08 -8.47 -3.98
N GLY A 344 4.92 -7.49 -3.09
CA GLY A 344 3.60 -6.93 -2.72
C GLY A 344 2.67 -6.60 -3.91
N SER A 345 3.19 -6.21 -5.06
CA SER A 345 2.42 -5.87 -6.28
C SER A 345 1.93 -7.05 -7.14
N ALA A 346 2.33 -8.30 -6.86
CA ALA A 346 2.15 -9.42 -7.80
C ALA A 346 0.68 -9.87 -8.02
N VAL A 347 -0.16 -9.84 -6.98
CA VAL A 347 -1.58 -10.24 -7.12
C VAL A 347 -2.35 -9.32 -8.07
N PRO A 348 -2.36 -7.98 -7.90
CA PRO A 348 -3.08 -7.10 -8.82
C PRO A 348 -2.53 -7.15 -10.26
N GLU A 349 -1.22 -7.37 -10.43
CA GLU A 349 -0.60 -7.58 -11.75
C GLU A 349 -1.15 -8.84 -12.46
N TRP A 350 -1.22 -9.98 -11.76
CA TRP A 350 -1.75 -11.23 -12.34
C TRP A 350 -3.25 -11.13 -12.64
N LEU A 351 -4.04 -10.47 -11.77
CA LEU A 351 -5.45 -10.23 -12.03
C LEU A 351 -5.67 -9.33 -13.26
N ALA A 352 -4.86 -8.28 -13.41
CA ALA A 352 -4.90 -7.40 -14.59
C ALA A 352 -4.59 -8.19 -15.89
N ARG A 353 -3.60 -9.08 -15.86
CA ARG A 353 -3.25 -9.95 -17.00
C ARG A 353 -4.34 -10.99 -17.29
N ALA A 354 -4.95 -11.57 -16.26
CA ALA A 354 -6.07 -12.51 -16.42
C ALA A 354 -7.25 -11.85 -17.14
N ILE A 355 -7.58 -10.59 -16.80
CA ILE A 355 -8.62 -9.81 -17.49
C ILE A 355 -8.27 -9.62 -18.97
N ARG A 356 -7.00 -9.29 -19.28
CA ARG A 356 -6.55 -9.14 -20.68
C ARG A 356 -6.74 -10.43 -21.49
N LEU A 357 -6.31 -11.58 -20.96
CA LEU A 357 -6.47 -12.88 -21.64
C LEU A 357 -7.95 -13.26 -21.79
N ARG A 358 -8.76 -12.95 -20.78
CA ARG A 358 -10.21 -13.11 -20.84
C ARG A 358 -10.82 -12.33 -22.00
N VAL A 359 -10.43 -11.07 -22.22
CA VAL A 359 -10.94 -10.24 -23.33
C VAL A 359 -10.43 -10.75 -24.68
N ALA A 360 -9.19 -11.25 -24.73
CA ALA A 360 -8.61 -11.87 -25.93
C ALA A 360 -9.22 -13.24 -26.30
N GLY A 361 -10.08 -13.81 -25.45
CA GLY A 361 -10.69 -15.12 -25.66
C GLY A 361 -9.79 -16.31 -25.28
N ASP A 362 -8.62 -16.06 -24.69
CA ASP A 362 -7.75 -17.12 -24.16
C ASP A 362 -8.30 -17.62 -22.82
N VAL A 363 -9.20 -18.59 -22.90
CA VAL A 363 -9.89 -19.16 -21.74
C VAL A 363 -8.92 -19.87 -20.80
N ALA A 364 -8.01 -20.68 -21.33
CA ALA A 364 -7.09 -21.48 -20.53
C ALA A 364 -6.08 -20.59 -19.81
N GLY A 365 -5.51 -19.61 -20.52
CA GLY A 365 -4.58 -18.65 -19.94
C GLY A 365 -5.24 -17.76 -18.88
N ALA A 366 -6.47 -17.29 -19.12
CA ALA A 366 -7.20 -16.51 -18.12
C ALA A 366 -7.50 -17.33 -16.84
N ASP A 367 -7.95 -18.57 -16.99
CA ASP A 367 -8.24 -19.47 -15.86
C ASP A 367 -6.98 -19.74 -15.02
N ALA A 368 -5.86 -20.03 -15.69
CA ALA A 368 -4.57 -20.26 -15.06
C ALA A 368 -4.10 -19.03 -14.26
N LEU A 369 -4.24 -17.82 -14.81
CA LEU A 369 -3.82 -16.60 -14.13
C LEU A 369 -4.73 -16.22 -12.96
N TYR A 370 -6.06 -16.42 -13.06
CA TYR A 370 -6.95 -16.23 -11.91
C TYR A 370 -6.63 -17.21 -10.78
N ALA A 371 -6.43 -18.49 -11.10
CA ALA A 371 -6.04 -19.50 -10.11
C ALA A 371 -4.68 -19.17 -9.46
N ARG A 372 -3.73 -18.67 -10.25
CA ARG A 372 -2.40 -18.26 -9.78
C ARG A 372 -2.46 -17.06 -8.84
N ALA A 373 -3.24 -16.02 -9.18
CA ALA A 373 -3.51 -14.86 -8.32
C ALA A 373 -4.13 -15.26 -6.98
N LEU A 374 -5.16 -16.11 -7.01
CA LEU A 374 -5.78 -16.63 -5.80
C LEU A 374 -4.77 -17.41 -4.94
N SER A 375 -4.03 -18.33 -5.55
CA SER A 375 -3.06 -19.16 -4.83
C SER A 375 -1.97 -18.33 -4.13
N LEU A 376 -1.50 -17.24 -4.75
CA LEU A 376 -0.56 -16.33 -4.09
C LEU A 376 -1.21 -15.53 -2.96
N ALA A 377 -2.41 -14.98 -3.17
CA ALA A 377 -3.14 -14.27 -2.12
C ALA A 377 -3.36 -15.15 -0.88
N GLU A 378 -3.66 -16.44 -1.09
CA GLU A 378 -3.81 -17.44 -0.02
C GLU A 378 -2.50 -17.77 0.69
N ARG A 379 -1.41 -17.96 -0.06
CA ARG A 379 -0.08 -18.17 0.54
C ARG A 379 0.35 -17.00 1.40
N ARG A 380 0.03 -15.77 0.99
CA ARG A 380 0.28 -14.56 1.77
C ARG A 380 -0.66 -14.38 2.95
N GLY A 381 -1.83 -15.01 2.90
CA GLY A 381 -2.87 -14.90 3.91
C GLY A 381 -3.37 -13.46 4.08
N ILE A 382 -3.52 -12.71 2.98
CA ILE A 382 -4.01 -11.33 2.99
C ILE A 382 -5.50 -11.32 2.63
N PRO A 383 -6.42 -11.09 3.58
CA PRO A 383 -7.87 -11.12 3.32
C PRO A 383 -8.34 -10.27 2.15
N SER A 384 -7.86 -9.03 2.02
CA SER A 384 -8.27 -8.15 0.93
C SER A 384 -7.83 -8.66 -0.45
N GLU A 385 -6.63 -9.23 -0.56
CA GLU A 385 -6.14 -9.82 -1.83
C GLU A 385 -6.93 -11.08 -2.19
N ILE A 386 -7.24 -11.92 -1.20
CA ILE A 386 -8.07 -13.11 -1.41
C ILE A 386 -9.46 -12.69 -1.88
N ALA A 387 -10.07 -11.69 -1.23
CA ALA A 387 -11.35 -11.15 -1.62
C ALA A 387 -11.33 -10.57 -3.05
N ASP A 388 -10.33 -9.77 -3.42
CA ASP A 388 -10.18 -9.22 -4.78
C ASP A 388 -9.99 -10.34 -5.83
N ALA A 389 -9.20 -11.38 -5.53
CA ALA A 389 -8.99 -12.50 -6.43
C ALA A 389 -10.26 -13.34 -6.63
N VAL A 390 -10.99 -13.64 -5.54
CA VAL A 390 -12.28 -14.33 -5.59
C VAL A 390 -13.33 -13.49 -6.31
N ALA A 391 -13.35 -12.17 -6.09
CA ALA A 391 -14.26 -11.25 -6.76
C ALA A 391 -14.04 -11.19 -8.27
N ALA A 392 -12.79 -11.30 -8.73
CA ALA A 392 -12.47 -11.35 -10.15
C ALA A 392 -12.80 -12.73 -10.78
N TYR A 393 -12.52 -13.81 -10.06
CA TYR A 393 -12.61 -15.17 -10.60
C TYR A 393 -14.04 -15.75 -10.55
N THR A 394 -14.83 -15.41 -9.53
CA THR A 394 -16.18 -15.97 -9.34
C THR A 394 -17.13 -15.67 -10.49
N PRO A 395 -17.27 -14.42 -10.99
CA PRO A 395 -18.13 -14.14 -12.14
C PRO A 395 -17.68 -14.88 -13.41
N TRP A 396 -16.37 -15.07 -13.58
CA TRP A 396 -15.79 -15.81 -14.71
C TRP A 396 -16.17 -17.30 -14.68
N LEU A 397 -16.16 -17.92 -13.49
CA LEU A 397 -16.58 -19.31 -13.28
C LEU A 397 -18.09 -19.49 -13.42
N ILE A 398 -18.88 -18.58 -12.87
CA ILE A 398 -20.35 -18.61 -12.97
C ILE A 398 -20.81 -18.53 -14.42
N ALA A 399 -20.23 -17.61 -15.20
CA ALA A 399 -20.53 -17.47 -16.63
C ALA A 399 -20.24 -18.74 -17.46
N ARG A 400 -19.42 -19.66 -16.91
CA ARG A 400 -19.06 -20.96 -17.52
C ARG A 400 -19.77 -22.14 -16.89
N GLY A 401 -20.72 -21.92 -15.98
CA GLY A 401 -21.43 -22.99 -15.28
C GLY A 401 -20.59 -23.77 -14.28
N ARG A 402 -19.36 -23.31 -13.94
CA ARG A 402 -18.47 -23.97 -12.96
C ARG A 402 -18.87 -23.62 -11.52
N LEU A 403 -20.13 -23.85 -11.18
CA LEU A 403 -20.73 -23.39 -9.91
C LEU A 403 -20.16 -24.08 -8.67
N ALA A 404 -19.73 -25.34 -8.76
CA ALA A 404 -19.09 -26.03 -7.64
C ALA A 404 -17.75 -25.37 -7.25
N VAL A 405 -16.95 -24.99 -8.25
CA VAL A 405 -15.68 -24.28 -8.02
C VAL A 405 -15.96 -22.87 -7.48
N ALA A 406 -16.92 -22.15 -8.07
CA ALA A 406 -17.34 -20.84 -7.57
C ALA A 406 -17.83 -20.91 -6.11
N GLY A 407 -18.58 -21.95 -5.75
CA GLY A 407 -19.05 -22.19 -4.38
C GLY A 407 -17.92 -22.39 -3.39
N SER A 408 -16.90 -23.17 -3.77
CA SER A 408 -15.69 -23.33 -2.96
C SER A 408 -14.98 -22.00 -2.72
N LEU A 409 -14.83 -21.17 -3.75
CA LEU A 409 -14.15 -19.87 -3.63
C LEU A 409 -14.92 -18.88 -2.76
N VAL A 410 -16.24 -18.75 -2.97
CA VAL A 410 -17.08 -17.85 -2.17
C VAL A 410 -17.17 -18.32 -0.71
N GLY A 411 -17.15 -19.65 -0.48
CA GLY A 411 -17.06 -20.21 0.87
C GLY A 411 -15.80 -19.75 1.63
N ARG A 412 -14.65 -19.61 0.95
CA ARG A 412 -13.39 -19.15 1.56
C ARG A 412 -13.46 -17.72 2.10
N VAL A 413 -14.17 -16.84 1.40
CA VAL A 413 -14.34 -15.43 1.81
C VAL A 413 -15.57 -15.21 2.70
N GLY A 414 -16.37 -16.25 2.95
CA GLY A 414 -17.61 -16.16 3.71
C GLY A 414 -17.43 -15.65 5.14
N LEU A 415 -16.27 -15.91 5.76
CA LEU A 415 -15.87 -15.35 7.06
C LEU A 415 -15.92 -13.82 7.11
N TRP A 416 -15.66 -13.15 6.00
CA TRP A 416 -15.60 -11.69 5.92
C TRP A 416 -16.89 -11.07 5.39
N ALA A 417 -17.88 -11.88 5.01
CA ALA A 417 -19.15 -11.40 4.47
C ALA A 417 -20.00 -10.64 5.50
N ASP A 418 -19.67 -10.72 6.80
CA ASP A 418 -20.32 -9.96 7.87
C ASP A 418 -19.80 -8.51 8.00
N ARG A 419 -18.65 -8.22 7.40
CA ARG A 419 -17.94 -6.93 7.57
C ARG A 419 -17.47 -6.30 6.26
N ASP A 420 -17.43 -7.07 5.18
CA ASP A 420 -17.02 -6.62 3.85
C ASP A 420 -18.15 -6.79 2.83
N TYR A 421 -18.51 -5.66 2.19
CA TYR A 421 -19.61 -5.60 1.24
C TYR A 421 -19.37 -6.48 -0.01
N GLU A 422 -18.15 -6.54 -0.54
CA GLU A 422 -17.89 -7.33 -1.75
C GLU A 422 -17.97 -8.83 -1.46
N CYS A 423 -17.48 -9.25 -0.29
CA CYS A 423 -17.61 -10.63 0.18
C CYS A 423 -19.10 -11.03 0.31
N ALA A 424 -19.94 -10.15 0.88
CA ALA A 424 -21.38 -10.37 0.95
C ALA A 424 -22.03 -10.41 -0.46
N LEU A 425 -21.61 -9.52 -1.36
CA LEU A 425 -22.12 -9.47 -2.73
C LEU A 425 -21.77 -10.74 -3.52
N LEU A 426 -20.61 -11.35 -3.26
CA LEU A 426 -20.22 -12.64 -3.86
C LEU A 426 -21.14 -13.79 -3.41
N GLN A 427 -21.58 -13.80 -2.15
CA GLN A 427 -22.58 -14.77 -1.68
C GLN A 427 -23.92 -14.57 -2.40
N VAL A 428 -24.37 -13.32 -2.55
CA VAL A 428 -25.58 -13.00 -3.32
C VAL A 428 -25.47 -13.53 -4.75
N GLN A 429 -24.34 -13.29 -5.42
CA GLN A 429 -24.09 -13.75 -6.79
C GLN A 429 -24.13 -15.28 -6.90
N LEU A 430 -23.45 -15.98 -5.99
CA LEU A 430 -23.42 -17.44 -5.98
C LEU A 430 -24.80 -18.04 -5.74
N TYR A 431 -25.51 -17.61 -4.68
CA TYR A 431 -26.81 -18.17 -4.35
C TYR A 431 -27.87 -17.84 -5.40
N HIS A 432 -27.75 -16.67 -6.04
CA HIS A 432 -28.57 -16.34 -7.20
C HIS A 432 -28.31 -17.32 -8.37
N ALA A 433 -27.04 -17.62 -8.68
CA ALA A 433 -26.67 -18.56 -9.73
C ALA A 433 -27.05 -20.02 -9.44
N LEU A 434 -27.08 -20.41 -8.15
CA LEU A 434 -27.48 -21.74 -7.69
C LEU A 434 -29.01 -21.92 -7.62
N GLY A 435 -29.80 -20.83 -7.59
CA GLY A 435 -31.24 -20.93 -7.38
C GLY A 435 -31.65 -21.11 -5.90
N HIS A 436 -30.74 -20.89 -4.95
CA HIS A 436 -31.00 -21.09 -3.52
C HIS A 436 -31.67 -19.86 -2.91
N ARG A 437 -33.00 -19.79 -2.97
CA ARG A 437 -33.79 -18.61 -2.59
C ARG A 437 -33.53 -18.12 -1.16
N ASP A 438 -33.57 -19.00 -0.17
CA ASP A 438 -33.46 -18.58 1.25
C ASP A 438 -32.06 -18.04 1.57
N LEU A 439 -31.02 -18.73 1.08
CA LEU A 439 -29.63 -18.28 1.22
C LEU A 439 -29.38 -16.96 0.47
N TRP A 440 -29.97 -16.80 -0.72
CA TRP A 440 -29.92 -15.55 -1.48
C TRP A 440 -30.59 -14.40 -0.71
N MET A 441 -31.76 -14.61 -0.10
CA MET A 441 -32.44 -13.57 0.68
C MET A 441 -31.60 -13.14 1.89
N SER A 442 -31.04 -14.09 2.66
CA SER A 442 -30.19 -13.78 3.81
C SER A 442 -28.90 -13.05 3.41
N ALA A 443 -28.23 -13.49 2.33
CA ALA A 443 -27.05 -12.80 1.80
C ALA A 443 -27.41 -11.39 1.28
N MET A 444 -28.59 -11.22 0.67
CA MET A 444 -29.07 -9.94 0.17
C MET A 444 -29.34 -8.96 1.31
N GLU A 445 -29.94 -9.40 2.42
CA GLU A 445 -30.13 -8.57 3.61
C GLU A 445 -28.80 -8.09 4.19
N THR A 446 -27.82 -9.00 4.30
CA THR A 446 -26.47 -8.69 4.76
C THR A 446 -25.79 -7.66 3.85
N ALA A 447 -25.85 -7.86 2.52
CA ALA A 447 -25.29 -6.92 1.55
C ALA A 447 -25.98 -5.54 1.61
N ARG A 448 -27.31 -5.49 1.76
CA ARG A 448 -28.08 -4.25 1.91
C ARG A 448 -27.70 -3.47 3.16
N HIS A 449 -27.50 -4.16 4.28
CA HIS A 449 -27.11 -3.53 5.54
C HIS A 449 -25.75 -2.82 5.44
N MET A 450 -24.81 -3.37 4.66
CA MET A 450 -23.46 -2.82 4.47
C MET A 450 -23.28 -1.93 3.24
N ALA A 451 -24.30 -1.85 2.37
CA ALA A 451 -24.18 -1.19 1.07
C ALA A 451 -23.73 0.28 1.20
N GLY A 452 -24.25 1.00 2.19
CA GLY A 452 -24.09 2.45 2.27
C GLY A 452 -24.74 3.09 1.03
N GLU A 453 -23.97 3.90 0.30
CA GLU A 453 -24.37 4.52 -0.96
C GLU A 453 -24.14 3.62 -2.20
N ARG A 454 -23.73 2.35 -2.01
CA ARG A 454 -23.51 1.41 -3.13
C ARG A 454 -24.82 0.87 -3.69
N SER A 455 -24.83 0.67 -5.00
CA SER A 455 -25.89 -0.04 -5.70
C SER A 455 -25.60 -1.52 -5.78
N ILE A 456 -26.56 -2.35 -5.36
CA ILE A 456 -26.54 -3.79 -5.66
C ILE A 456 -26.94 -3.97 -7.14
N PRO A 457 -26.18 -4.75 -7.95
CA PRO A 457 -26.50 -4.97 -9.35
C PRO A 457 -27.95 -5.45 -9.57
N ALA A 458 -28.68 -4.78 -10.45
CA ALA A 458 -30.10 -5.08 -10.71
C ALA A 458 -30.35 -6.54 -11.16
N ALA A 459 -29.38 -7.17 -11.84
CA ALA A 459 -29.47 -8.57 -12.22
C ALA A 459 -29.53 -9.54 -11.02
N LEU A 460 -29.14 -9.09 -9.83
CA LEU A 460 -29.09 -9.89 -8.61
C LEU A 460 -30.25 -9.60 -7.65
N THR A 461 -31.06 -8.57 -7.92
CA THR A 461 -32.19 -8.18 -7.06
C THR A 461 -33.47 -8.94 -7.37
N ALA A 462 -33.57 -9.54 -8.55
CA ALA A 462 -34.64 -10.45 -8.91
C ALA A 462 -34.52 -11.77 -8.13
N VAL A 463 -35.67 -12.38 -7.81
CA VAL A 463 -35.69 -13.70 -7.17
C VAL A 463 -35.04 -14.72 -8.12
N PRO A 464 -34.07 -15.51 -7.63
CA PRO A 464 -33.41 -16.48 -8.48
C PRO A 464 -34.38 -17.57 -8.92
N ARG A 465 -34.25 -18.00 -10.17
CA ARG A 465 -35.06 -19.12 -10.69
C ARG A 465 -34.60 -20.41 -10.04
N SER A 466 -35.53 -21.15 -9.44
CA SER A 466 -35.27 -22.48 -8.90
C SER A 466 -34.68 -23.37 -10.00
N ARG A 467 -33.46 -23.87 -9.81
CA ARG A 467 -32.96 -24.96 -10.65
C ARG A 467 -33.49 -26.26 -10.04
N HIS A 468 -34.51 -26.84 -10.66
CA HIS A 468 -34.87 -28.22 -10.35
C HIS A 468 -33.66 -29.08 -10.69
N VAL A 469 -33.09 -29.73 -9.66
CA VAL A 469 -32.18 -30.86 -9.86
C VAL A 469 -33.06 -31.96 -10.43
N GLU A 470 -32.98 -32.21 -11.73
CA GLU A 470 -33.45 -33.47 -12.29
C GLU A 470 -32.60 -34.58 -11.67
N MET A 471 -33.19 -35.27 -10.69
CA MET A 471 -32.67 -36.53 -10.19
C MET A 471 -32.68 -37.53 -11.36
N PRO A 472 -31.55 -38.14 -11.74
CA PRO A 472 -31.55 -39.16 -12.77
C PRO A 472 -32.25 -40.42 -12.24
N GLY A 473 -33.46 -40.68 -12.75
CA GLY A 473 -34.07 -42.01 -12.84
C GLY A 473 -34.92 -42.46 -11.66
N GLU A 474 -36.18 -42.00 -11.59
CA GLU A 474 -37.26 -42.88 -11.16
C GLU A 474 -37.70 -43.70 -12.37
N VAL A 475 -37.28 -44.96 -12.39
CA VAL A 475 -37.74 -45.96 -13.36
C VAL A 475 -39.25 -46.10 -13.19
N ALA A 476 -40.00 -45.74 -14.23
CA ALA A 476 -41.41 -46.07 -14.35
C ALA A 476 -41.57 -47.59 -14.30
N VAL A 477 -42.10 -48.10 -13.19
CA VAL A 477 -42.58 -49.49 -13.10
C VAL A 477 -43.96 -49.52 -13.76
N THR A 478 -44.00 -49.95 -15.01
CA THR A 478 -45.24 -50.28 -15.73
C THR A 478 -45.61 -51.75 -15.51
N ASP A 479 -46.84 -51.94 -15.03
CA ASP A 479 -47.72 -53.11 -15.02
C ASP A 479 -47.18 -54.48 -15.44
N GLY A 480 -47.17 -55.40 -14.46
CA GLY A 480 -47.19 -56.84 -14.66
C GLY A 480 -48.45 -57.47 -14.09
N LYS A 481 -49.49 -57.66 -14.93
CA LYS A 481 -50.63 -58.54 -14.64
C LYS A 481 -50.15 -59.96 -14.36
N ILE A 482 -50.46 -60.50 -13.19
CA ILE A 482 -50.40 -61.95 -12.94
C ILE A 482 -51.83 -62.47 -12.79
N THR A 483 -52.31 -63.13 -13.82
CA THR A 483 -53.39 -64.10 -13.74
C THR A 483 -52.84 -65.43 -13.24
N ARG A 484 -53.44 -66.02 -12.21
CA ARG A 484 -53.38 -67.47 -11.97
C ARG A 484 -54.73 -68.02 -11.54
N LYS A 485 -55.09 -69.11 -12.23
CA LYS A 485 -56.09 -70.12 -11.86
C LYS A 485 -55.74 -70.78 -10.54
#